data_AF-A0A1Q7SEK1-F1
#
_entry.id   AF-A0A1Q7SEK1-F1
#
_cell.length_a   1.000
_cell.length_b   1.000
_cell.length_c   1.000
_cell.angle_alpha   90.00
_cell.angle_beta   90.00
_cell.angle_gamma   90.00
#
_symmetry.space_group_name_H-M   'P 1'
#
loop_
_entity.id
_entity.type
_entity.pdbx_description
1 polymer ?
#
loop_
_entity_poly.entity_id
_entity_poly.type
_entity_poly.pdbx_seq_one_letter_code
_entity_poly.pdbx_strand_id
1 'polypeptide(L)'
;MFLAKRSHPVHGATGPAQDVTLISAELKAFVANVAGRNATVQNTLAAVLLPDELIIQTDKDPASAGWLSWALANGWGGRKLGDDVVDAGLSAIFGSLLDPSNTSPGLTTDNVAANDVAFGATFPYLAAPHLP
;
A
#
# COMPACT_ATOMS: atom_id res chain seq x y z
N MET A 1 -5.67 -8.98 -7.06
CA MET A 1 -6.32 -8.91 -5.74
C MET A 1 -5.60 -9.89 -4.83
N PHE A 2 -5.03 -9.42 -3.71
CA PHE A 2 -4.17 -10.22 -2.81
C PHE A 2 -4.87 -11.41 -2.16
N LEU A 3 -6.19 -11.38 -2.13
CA LEU A 3 -7.05 -12.37 -1.49
C LEU A 3 -7.88 -13.08 -2.54
N ALA A 4 -8.13 -14.37 -2.36
CA ALA A 4 -8.99 -15.14 -3.24
C ALA A 4 -10.44 -14.74 -3.01
N LYS A 5 -11.20 -14.73 -4.10
CA LYS A 5 -12.63 -14.40 -4.06
C LYS A 5 -13.42 -15.32 -3.12
N ARG A 6 -12.96 -16.55 -2.90
CA ARG A 6 -13.59 -17.52 -1.98
C ARG A 6 -13.60 -17.06 -0.52
N SER A 7 -12.63 -16.24 -0.12
CA SER A 7 -12.42 -15.80 1.26
C SER A 7 -13.19 -14.51 1.60
N HIS A 8 -13.75 -13.81 0.60
CA HIS A 8 -14.54 -12.59 0.77
C HIS A 8 -15.62 -12.64 1.87
N PRO A 9 -16.43 -13.72 1.99
CA PRO A 9 -17.48 -13.77 3.01
C PRO A 9 -16.91 -13.73 4.43
N VAL A 10 -15.73 -14.30 4.65
CA VAL A 10 -15.06 -14.25 5.95
C VAL A 10 -14.60 -12.82 6.20
N HIS A 11 -13.82 -12.24 5.28
CA HIS A 11 -13.28 -10.87 5.42
C HIS A 11 -14.37 -9.78 5.56
N GLY A 12 -15.51 -9.96 4.88
CA GLY A 12 -16.61 -9.00 4.93
C GLY A 12 -17.56 -9.18 6.11
N ALA A 13 -17.46 -10.29 6.86
CA ALA A 13 -18.34 -10.60 7.99
C ALA A 13 -17.63 -10.58 9.35
N THR A 14 -16.31 -10.75 9.39
CA THR A 14 -15.50 -10.56 10.60
C THR A 14 -14.95 -9.13 10.64
N GLY A 15 -14.95 -8.52 11.83
CA GLY A 15 -14.36 -7.20 12.01
C GLY A 15 -12.85 -7.19 11.75
N PRO A 16 -12.29 -6.02 11.41
CA PRO A 16 -10.92 -5.91 10.90
C PRO A 16 -9.82 -6.21 11.94
N ALA A 17 -10.16 -6.23 13.23
CA ALA A 17 -9.27 -6.69 14.30
C ALA A 17 -8.80 -8.16 14.12
N GLN A 18 -9.50 -8.95 13.32
CA GLN A 18 -9.14 -10.34 13.03
C GLN A 18 -8.34 -10.49 11.72
N ASP A 19 -8.11 -9.42 10.96
CA ASP A 19 -7.52 -9.50 9.63
C ASP A 19 -6.11 -10.06 9.67
N VAL A 20 -5.28 -9.65 10.63
CA VAL A 20 -3.93 -10.22 10.80
C VAL A 20 -4.01 -11.74 11.00
N THR A 21 -4.94 -12.23 11.82
CA THR A 21 -5.09 -13.67 12.10
C THR A 21 -5.68 -14.44 10.92
N LEU A 22 -6.67 -13.87 10.24
CA LEU A 22 -7.46 -14.57 9.23
C LEU A 22 -6.89 -14.43 7.81
N ILE A 23 -6.11 -13.38 7.54
CA ILE A 23 -5.70 -12.98 6.18
C ILE A 23 -4.19 -13.18 5.95
N SER A 24 -3.37 -13.17 7.00
CA SER A 24 -1.91 -13.29 6.87
C SER A 24 -1.46 -14.46 6.01
N ALA A 25 -2.05 -15.64 6.17
CA ALA A 25 -1.64 -16.83 5.43
C ALA A 25 -1.84 -16.63 3.91
N GLU A 26 -2.96 -16.03 3.52
CA GLU A 26 -3.32 -15.83 2.13
C GLU A 26 -2.49 -14.71 1.48
N LEU A 27 -2.31 -13.58 2.18
CA LEU A 27 -1.43 -12.50 1.72
C LEU A 27 0.01 -13.01 1.52
N LYS A 28 0.56 -13.74 2.50
CA LYS A 28 1.92 -14.29 2.40
C LYS A 28 2.03 -15.29 1.26
N ALA A 29 1.02 -16.13 1.04
CA ALA A 29 0.99 -17.06 -0.09
C ALA A 29 0.98 -16.34 -1.45
N PHE A 30 0.25 -15.23 -1.58
CA PHE A 30 0.31 -14.40 -2.79
C PHE A 30 1.72 -13.81 -2.98
N VAL A 31 2.29 -13.21 -1.94
CA VAL A 31 3.61 -12.58 -2.00
C VAL A 31 4.71 -13.61 -2.32
N ALA A 32 4.59 -14.83 -1.81
CA ALA A 32 5.50 -15.93 -2.11
C ALA A 32 5.35 -16.45 -3.55
N ASN A 33 4.13 -16.85 -3.93
CA ASN A 33 3.91 -17.67 -5.13
C ASN A 33 3.65 -16.85 -6.38
N VAL A 34 3.13 -15.62 -6.24
CA VAL A 34 2.82 -14.73 -7.37
C VAL A 34 3.92 -13.68 -7.52
N ALA A 35 4.30 -13.01 -6.42
CA ALA A 35 5.34 -11.99 -6.47
C ALA A 35 6.77 -12.54 -6.34
N GLY A 36 6.94 -13.83 -6.02
CA GLY A 36 8.26 -14.47 -5.95
C GLY A 36 9.16 -13.93 -4.82
N ARG A 37 8.58 -13.40 -3.74
CA ARG A 37 9.33 -12.70 -2.68
C ARG A 37 9.63 -13.62 -1.50
N ASN A 38 10.75 -13.34 -0.83
CA ASN A 38 11.22 -14.11 0.32
C ASN A 38 10.34 -13.90 1.57
N ALA A 39 10.54 -14.74 2.59
CA ALA A 39 9.77 -14.70 3.84
C ALA A 39 9.88 -13.37 4.61
N THR A 40 11.00 -12.65 4.49
CA THR A 40 11.17 -11.33 5.12
C THR A 40 10.18 -10.34 4.52
N VAL A 41 10.12 -10.23 3.19
CA VAL A 41 9.18 -9.35 2.48
C VAL A 41 7.73 -9.74 2.78
N GLN A 42 7.43 -11.04 2.80
CA GLN A 42 6.10 -11.55 3.17
C GLN A 42 5.67 -11.09 4.57
N ASN A 43 6.55 -11.22 5.56
CA ASN A 43 6.27 -10.83 6.94
C ASN A 43 6.13 -9.31 7.09
N THR A 44 6.99 -8.54 6.42
CA THR A 44 6.92 -7.07 6.41
C THR A 44 5.60 -6.59 5.82
N LEU A 45 5.22 -7.07 4.63
CA LEU A 45 3.96 -6.67 3.99
C LEU A 45 2.74 -7.06 4.84
N ALA A 46 2.73 -8.24 5.46
CA ALA A 46 1.65 -8.63 6.36
C ALA A 46 1.55 -7.71 7.59
N ALA A 47 2.68 -7.28 8.14
CA ALA A 47 2.70 -6.35 9.28
C ALA A 47 2.27 -4.93 8.92
N VAL A 48 2.44 -4.51 7.66
CA VAL A 48 2.14 -3.14 7.20
C VAL A 48 0.74 -3.01 6.62
N LEU A 49 0.24 -4.02 5.89
CA LEU A 49 -0.98 -3.93 5.08
C LEU A 49 -2.23 -4.50 5.75
N LEU A 50 -2.09 -5.34 6.77
CA LEU A 50 -3.22 -5.97 7.46
C LEU A 50 -3.75 -5.22 8.69
N PRO A 51 -2.98 -4.35 9.37
CA PRO A 51 -3.57 -3.48 10.39
C PRO A 51 -4.63 -2.57 9.78
N ASP A 52 -5.77 -2.48 10.45
CA ASP A 52 -6.96 -1.73 10.01
C ASP A 52 -6.76 -0.21 10.00
N GLU A 53 -6.10 0.31 11.04
CA GLU A 53 -5.90 1.74 11.22
C GLU A 53 -4.49 2.14 10.83
N LEU A 54 -4.39 3.06 9.87
CA LEU A 54 -3.13 3.76 9.62
C LEU A 54 -2.75 4.53 10.88
N ILE A 55 -1.65 4.13 11.50
CA ILE A 55 -1.13 4.81 12.69
C ILE A 55 -0.57 6.16 12.26
N ILE A 56 -1.22 7.24 12.68
CA ILE A 56 -0.73 8.60 12.47
C ILE A 56 0.16 8.98 13.65
N GLN A 57 1.46 9.12 13.40
CA GLN A 57 2.45 9.47 14.40
C GLN A 57 2.74 10.97 14.34
N THR A 58 1.93 11.77 15.05
CA THR A 58 2.01 13.24 15.03
C THR A 58 3.29 13.81 15.64
N ASP A 59 4.13 12.98 16.25
CA ASP A 59 5.46 13.31 16.75
C ASP A 59 6.55 13.30 15.66
N LYS A 60 6.25 12.76 14.47
CA LYS A 60 7.18 12.72 13.33
C LYS A 60 7.11 13.99 12.50
N ASP A 61 8.20 14.29 11.78
CA ASP A 61 8.26 15.40 10.84
C ASP A 61 7.19 15.23 9.75
N PRO A 62 6.25 16.19 9.56
CA PRO A 62 5.25 16.14 8.50
C PRO A 62 5.85 16.01 7.09
N ALA A 63 7.09 16.46 6.87
CA ALA A 63 7.79 16.26 5.59
C ALA A 63 8.00 14.78 5.27
N SER A 64 8.07 13.90 6.29
CA SER A 64 8.16 12.45 6.15
C SER A 64 6.82 11.74 5.92
N ALA A 65 5.73 12.49 5.77
CA ALA A 65 4.41 11.91 5.55
C ALA A 65 4.35 11.06 4.27
N GLY A 66 3.64 9.94 4.31
CA GLY A 66 3.45 9.06 3.17
C GLY A 66 2.75 7.76 3.53
N TRP A 67 2.00 7.18 2.59
CA TRP A 67 1.15 6.02 2.86
C TRP A 67 1.86 4.85 3.58
N LEU A 68 3.09 4.51 3.16
CA LEU A 68 3.90 3.43 3.75
C LEU A 68 5.03 3.93 4.65
N SER A 69 5.21 5.24 4.81
CA SER A 69 6.41 5.78 5.47
C SER A 69 6.43 5.47 6.98
N TRP A 70 5.27 5.41 7.62
CA TRP A 70 5.16 5.06 9.05
C TRP A 70 5.73 3.69 9.38
N ALA A 71 5.45 2.70 8.53
CA ALA A 71 5.86 1.33 8.78
C ALA A 71 7.23 0.98 8.19
N LEU A 72 7.63 1.65 7.10
CA LEU A 72 8.83 1.28 6.33
C LEU A 72 9.98 2.29 6.42
N ALA A 73 9.73 3.50 6.91
CA ALA A 73 10.70 4.59 6.91
C ALA A 73 10.74 5.42 8.21
N ASN A 74 10.09 4.97 9.29
CA ASN A 74 9.95 5.72 10.55
C ASN A 74 9.39 7.14 10.32
N GLY A 75 8.52 7.27 9.31
CA GLY A 75 7.93 8.53 8.88
C GLY A 75 6.55 8.78 9.49
N TRP A 76 5.95 9.89 9.10
CA TRP A 76 4.60 10.25 9.52
C TRP A 76 3.54 9.44 8.75
N GLY A 77 2.69 8.71 9.46
CA GLY A 77 1.63 7.92 8.84
C GLY A 77 0.46 8.74 8.33
N GLY A 78 -0.10 8.32 7.19
CA GLY A 78 -1.18 9.01 6.50
C GLY A 78 -0.94 8.99 5.00
N ARG A 79 -1.81 9.64 4.21
CA ARG A 79 -1.64 9.78 2.76
C ARG A 79 -1.44 11.24 2.43
N LYS A 80 -0.35 11.58 1.73
CA LYS A 80 -0.22 12.90 1.12
C LYS A 80 -1.09 12.97 -0.13
N LEU A 81 -1.52 14.17 -0.48
CA LEU A 81 -2.30 14.40 -1.69
C LEU A 81 -1.56 13.95 -2.95
N GLY A 82 -0.23 14.17 -3.00
CA GLY A 82 0.64 13.73 -4.09
C GLY A 82 1.22 12.33 -3.96
N ASP A 83 0.76 11.51 -3.01
CA ASP A 83 1.22 10.12 -2.93
C ASP A 83 0.64 9.32 -4.10
N ASP A 84 1.51 8.74 -4.91
CA ASP A 84 1.13 7.66 -5.81
C ASP A 84 1.08 6.34 -5.03
N VAL A 85 -0.10 6.04 -4.50
CA VAL A 85 -0.31 4.84 -3.68
C VAL A 85 -0.26 3.55 -4.50
N VAL A 86 -0.51 3.62 -5.81
CA VAL A 86 -0.46 2.44 -6.67
C VAL A 86 0.99 2.07 -6.92
N ASP A 87 1.82 3.04 -7.33
CA ASP A 87 3.26 2.83 -7.51
C ASP A 87 3.96 2.48 -6.21
N ALA A 88 3.59 3.12 -5.08
CA ALA A 88 4.13 2.75 -3.77
C ALA A 88 3.82 1.29 -3.41
N GLY A 89 2.57 0.84 -3.66
CA GLY A 89 2.15 -0.54 -3.41
C GLY A 89 2.85 -1.55 -4.32
N LEU A 90 2.89 -1.27 -5.63
CA LEU A 90 3.58 -2.10 -6.61
C LEU A 90 5.08 -2.17 -6.35
N SER A 91 5.71 -1.06 -5.94
CA SER A 91 7.12 -1.03 -5.53
C SER A 91 7.39 -1.84 -4.27
N ALA A 92 6.46 -1.85 -3.29
CA ALA A 92 6.56 -2.69 -2.10
C ALA A 92 6.51 -4.20 -2.43
N ILE A 93 5.63 -4.60 -3.35
CA ILE A 93 5.38 -6.01 -3.67
C ILE A 93 6.35 -6.54 -4.72
N PHE A 94 6.51 -5.83 -5.83
CA PHE A 94 7.25 -6.25 -7.02
C PHE A 94 8.55 -5.47 -7.24
N GLY A 95 8.70 -4.31 -6.60
CA GLY A 95 9.85 -3.42 -6.78
C GLY A 95 10.93 -3.57 -5.72
N SER A 96 11.82 -2.57 -5.72
CA SER A 96 13.02 -2.55 -4.90
C SER A 96 12.80 -2.03 -3.48
N LEU A 97 11.58 -1.57 -3.13
CA LEU A 97 11.34 -0.89 -1.86
C LEU A 97 11.71 -1.74 -0.65
N LEU A 98 11.38 -3.04 -0.67
CA LEU A 98 11.62 -3.95 0.46
C LEU A 98 12.80 -4.91 0.24
N ASP A 99 13.20 -5.14 -1.01
CA ASP A 99 14.35 -5.97 -1.35
C ASP A 99 14.81 -5.60 -2.77
N PRO A 100 15.87 -4.77 -2.88
CA PRO A 100 16.41 -4.31 -4.16
C PRO A 100 17.01 -5.41 -5.04
N SER A 101 17.32 -6.58 -4.46
CA SER A 101 17.98 -7.68 -5.17
C SER A 101 17.01 -8.60 -5.90
N ASN A 102 15.72 -8.49 -5.61
CA ASN A 102 14.67 -9.32 -6.18
C ASN A 102 13.49 -8.45 -6.58
N THR A 103 13.50 -8.04 -7.84
CA THR A 103 12.45 -7.21 -8.44
C THR A 103 11.81 -7.94 -9.61
N SER A 104 10.57 -7.58 -9.93
CA SER A 104 9.85 -8.01 -11.14
C SER A 104 9.72 -6.82 -12.09
N PRO A 105 10.68 -6.60 -13.00
CA PRO A 105 10.65 -5.47 -13.94
C PRO A 105 9.34 -5.44 -14.73
N GLY A 106 8.76 -4.24 -14.87
CA GLY A 106 7.49 -4.05 -15.56
C GLY A 106 6.23 -4.22 -14.70
N LEU A 107 6.35 -4.65 -13.44
CA LEU A 107 5.24 -4.74 -12.48
C LEU A 107 5.37 -3.75 -11.31
N THR A 108 6.26 -2.77 -11.42
CA THR A 108 6.61 -1.85 -10.33
C THR A 108 5.85 -0.53 -10.36
N THR A 109 5.08 -0.27 -11.42
CA THR A 109 4.31 0.95 -11.64
C THR A 109 3.03 0.64 -12.42
N ASP A 110 2.00 1.46 -12.27
CA ASP A 110 0.82 1.42 -13.13
C ASP A 110 1.00 2.16 -14.47
N ASN A 111 2.17 2.80 -14.66
CA ASN A 111 2.56 3.62 -15.81
C ASN A 111 1.77 4.93 -15.95
N VAL A 112 1.20 5.45 -14.87
CA VAL A 112 0.51 6.74 -14.81
C VAL A 112 1.33 7.73 -13.98
N ALA A 113 2.22 8.47 -14.65
CA ALA A 113 3.18 9.33 -13.96
C ALA A 113 2.57 10.58 -13.28
N ALA A 114 1.34 10.98 -13.64
CA ALA A 114 0.68 12.15 -13.08
C ALA A 114 -0.83 12.12 -13.32
N ASN A 115 -1.56 12.92 -12.53
CA ASN A 115 -2.96 13.23 -12.80
C ASN A 115 -3.09 14.07 -14.07
N ASP A 116 -4.21 13.88 -14.78
CA ASP A 116 -4.57 14.71 -15.94
C ASP A 116 -4.69 16.20 -15.59
N VAL A 117 -5.11 16.50 -14.35
CA VAL A 117 -5.21 17.85 -13.80
C VAL A 117 -4.47 17.91 -12.48
N ALA A 118 -3.61 18.92 -12.31
CA ALA A 118 -2.88 19.15 -11.08
C ALA A 118 -3.82 19.49 -9.92
N PHE A 119 -3.39 19.14 -8.70
CA PHE A 119 -4.10 19.52 -7.49
C PHE A 119 -4.13 21.04 -7.31
N GLY A 120 -5.25 21.56 -6.81
CA GLY A 120 -5.39 22.96 -6.43
C GLY A 120 -4.55 23.31 -5.20
N ALA A 121 -4.22 24.58 -5.04
CA ALA A 121 -3.54 25.09 -3.84
C ALA A 121 -4.49 25.40 -2.67
N THR A 122 -5.80 25.38 -2.91
CA THR A 122 -6.85 25.70 -1.93
C THR A 122 -7.90 24.61 -1.92
N PHE A 123 -8.51 24.38 -0.76
CA PHE A 123 -9.59 23.43 -0.63
C PHE A 123 -10.84 23.85 -1.44
N PRO A 124 -11.54 22.92 -2.14
CA PRO A 124 -11.18 21.52 -2.34
C PRO A 124 -10.00 21.35 -3.31
N TYR A 125 -9.03 20.50 -2.94
CA TYR A 125 -7.77 20.36 -3.70
C TYR A 125 -7.91 19.52 -4.99
N LEU A 126 -8.98 18.71 -5.12
CA LEU A 126 -9.23 17.91 -6.33
C LEU A 126 -9.84 18.77 -7.43
N ALA A 127 -9.43 18.51 -8.66
CA ALA A 127 -10.02 19.13 -9.85
C ALA A 127 -11.48 18.71 -10.04
N ALA A 128 -12.25 19.54 -10.73
CA ALA A 128 -13.59 19.17 -11.18
C ALA A 128 -13.51 18.01 -12.21
N PRO A 129 -14.53 17.14 -12.28
CA PRO A 129 -14.59 16.09 -13.30
C PRO A 129 -14.48 16.66 -14.72
N HIS A 130 -13.82 15.93 -15.62
CA HIS A 130 -13.85 16.26 -17.04
C HIS A 130 -15.29 16.21 -17.56
N LEU A 131 -15.73 17.30 -18.19
CA LEU A 131 -17.01 17.33 -18.89
C LEU A 131 -16.84 16.68 -20.28
N PRO A 132 -17.85 15.94 -20.76
CA PRO A 132 -17.85 15.34 -22.09
C PRO A 132 -17.90 16.36 -23.22
#